data_AF-A0A067BUM3-F1
#
_entry.id   AF-A0A067BUM3-F1
#
_cell.length_a   1.000
_cell.length_b   1.000
_cell.length_c   1.000
_cell.angle_alpha   90.00
_cell.angle_beta   90.00
_cell.angle_gamma   90.00
#
_symmetry.space_group_name_H-M   'P 1'
#
loop_
_entity.id
_entity.type
_entity.pdbx_description
1 polymer ?
#
loop_
_entity_poly.entity_id
_entity_poly.type
_entity_poly.pdbx_seq_one_letter_code
_entity_poly.pdbx_strand_id
1 'polypeptide(L)'
;MAPVDDDSDDDAVWAFAPPPASVLRDAYTITDVDMTPFYDIDPSFERKLHALGPRSHHANSLQVACRDDVPSLDWSQTYVTQVHMEALAAYVALTSRHLVSLNLSKNALGPRGAELLGHALITNNTIEYLDVSETELTGSPLRPSFAGLAKLVKGWESKRSMLRHLNAGLQPNGVRLVCSALAFHRSLTSLNVSNNMAGLFKDKQGYIALASLLRFSGSLTSLDMSNNPFQSGATSALEEALDGNTALTSLDATGCNVAGVFERVHLPALWDLRL
;
A
#
# COMPACT_ATOMS: atom_id res chain seq x y z
N MET A 1 28.26 82.24 -15.06
CA MET A 1 28.11 83.40 -14.17
C MET A 1 27.62 82.87 -12.82
N ALA A 2 28.58 82.56 -11.93
CA ALA A 2 28.46 82.24 -10.48
C ALA A 2 27.52 81.07 -10.05
N PRO A 3 27.54 80.61 -8.78
CA PRO A 3 28.68 80.05 -8.01
C PRO A 3 28.34 78.77 -7.17
N VAL A 4 29.41 78.05 -6.77
CA VAL A 4 29.84 77.50 -5.45
C VAL A 4 28.83 76.85 -4.47
N ASP A 5 29.23 75.69 -3.91
CA ASP A 5 29.22 75.24 -2.48
C ASP A 5 29.23 73.69 -2.47
N ASP A 6 30.36 73.01 -2.25
CA ASP A 6 31.00 72.63 -0.96
C ASP A 6 30.10 71.72 -0.09
N ASP A 7 30.46 70.43 0.00
CA ASP A 7 30.60 69.72 1.28
C ASP A 7 30.96 68.25 1.08
N SER A 8 31.95 67.85 1.88
CA SER A 8 32.67 66.59 1.95
C SER A 8 32.03 65.55 2.87
N ASP A 9 32.52 64.32 2.73
CA ASP A 9 32.54 63.23 3.72
C ASP A 9 31.26 62.44 4.00
N ASP A 10 31.24 61.17 3.58
CA ASP A 10 30.55 60.09 4.29
C ASP A 10 31.08 58.70 3.86
N ASP A 11 32.34 58.40 4.21
CA ASP A 11 32.88 57.03 4.30
C ASP A 11 32.83 56.58 5.77
N ALA A 12 31.64 56.19 6.26
CA ALA A 12 31.47 55.65 7.61
C ALA A 12 31.32 54.12 7.58
N VAL A 13 32.41 53.44 7.93
CA VAL A 13 32.50 51.99 8.18
C VAL A 13 31.72 51.63 9.45
N TRP A 14 30.65 50.84 9.34
CA TRP A 14 29.89 50.35 10.50
C TRP A 14 30.59 49.14 11.14
N ALA A 15 31.38 49.36 12.18
CA ALA A 15 31.92 48.31 13.04
C ALA A 15 30.93 47.98 14.17
N PHE A 16 30.28 46.82 14.12
CA PHE A 16 29.51 46.28 15.25
C PHE A 16 30.46 45.53 16.20
N ALA A 17 30.62 46.03 17.43
CA ALA A 17 31.24 45.29 18.52
C ALA A 17 30.25 44.27 19.12
N PRO A 18 30.68 43.07 19.56
CA PRO A 18 29.79 42.12 20.22
C PRO A 18 29.39 42.62 21.63
N PRO A 19 28.18 42.28 22.11
CA PRO A 19 27.66 42.78 23.38
C PRO A 19 28.41 42.20 24.58
N PRO A 20 28.40 42.90 25.74
CA PRO A 20 29.15 42.52 26.94
C PRO A 20 28.64 41.22 27.58
N ALA A 21 29.58 40.45 28.14
CA ALA A 21 29.39 39.11 28.71
C ALA A 21 28.44 39.02 29.93
N SER A 22 27.86 40.13 30.39
CA SER A 22 26.92 40.17 31.51
C SER A 22 25.48 39.76 31.13
N VAL A 23 25.18 39.57 29.84
CA VAL A 23 23.84 39.15 29.35
C VAL A 23 23.71 37.61 29.25
N LEU A 24 24.80 36.86 29.49
CA LEU A 24 24.82 35.38 29.34
C LEU A 24 24.59 34.59 30.64
N ARG A 25 24.07 35.23 31.71
CA ARG A 25 24.02 34.62 33.06
C ARG A 25 22.67 34.16 33.58
N ASP A 26 21.60 34.24 32.79
CA ASP A 26 20.31 33.64 33.14
C ASP A 26 20.01 32.37 32.32
N ALA A 27 21.05 31.55 32.12
CA ALA A 27 20.87 30.18 31.71
C ALA A 27 20.64 29.29 32.96
N TYR A 28 19.67 28.39 32.84
CA TYR A 28 19.37 27.23 33.69
C TYR A 28 18.44 27.44 34.90
N THR A 29 17.14 27.43 34.61
CA THR A 29 16.25 26.35 35.10
C THR A 29 15.17 26.06 34.05
N ILE A 30 15.56 25.41 32.96
CA ILE A 30 14.63 24.65 32.13
C ILE A 30 14.63 23.24 32.70
N THR A 31 13.69 22.94 33.58
CA THR A 31 13.44 21.58 34.06
C THR A 31 12.01 21.18 33.79
N ASP A 32 11.54 21.39 32.56
CA ASP A 32 10.39 20.69 31.93
C ASP A 32 10.16 21.25 30.50
N VAL A 33 11.18 21.16 29.64
CA VAL A 33 10.87 21.10 28.19
C VAL A 33 10.65 19.63 27.92
N ASP A 34 9.38 19.25 27.82
CA ASP A 34 8.97 17.99 27.23
C ASP A 34 9.53 17.95 25.80
N MET A 35 10.69 17.30 25.66
CA MET A 35 11.38 17.03 24.40
C MET A 35 10.78 15.79 23.72
N THR A 36 9.46 15.59 23.83
CA THR A 36 8.78 14.75 22.85
C THR A 36 9.03 15.39 21.48
N PRO A 37 9.62 14.66 20.51
CA PRO A 37 9.87 15.23 19.21
C PRO A 37 8.52 15.63 18.64
N PHE A 38 8.30 16.93 18.49
CA PHE A 38 7.25 17.50 17.65
C PHE A 38 7.58 17.10 16.20
N TYR A 39 7.36 15.83 15.86
CA TYR A 39 6.88 15.54 14.53
C TYR A 39 5.60 16.36 14.42
N ASP A 40 5.54 17.33 13.51
CA ASP A 40 4.28 18.00 13.18
C ASP A 40 3.34 16.93 12.62
N ILE A 41 2.62 16.27 13.53
CA ILE A 41 1.62 15.29 13.20
C ILE A 41 0.53 16.06 12.45
N ASP A 42 0.19 15.60 11.25
CA ASP A 42 -0.78 16.28 10.41
C ASP A 42 -2.09 16.51 11.21
N PRO A 43 -2.58 17.75 11.36
CA PRO A 43 -3.76 18.05 12.17
C PRO A 43 -5.05 17.37 11.67
N SER A 44 -5.08 16.91 10.42
CA SER A 44 -6.17 16.07 9.91
C SER A 44 -6.08 14.63 10.42
N PHE A 45 -4.87 14.09 10.57
CA PHE A 45 -4.66 12.77 11.18
C PHE A 45 -5.00 12.79 12.67
N GLU A 46 -4.54 13.77 13.45
CA GLU A 46 -4.85 13.86 14.89
C GLU A 46 -6.36 13.90 15.16
N ARG A 47 -7.11 14.68 14.38
CA ARG A 47 -8.58 14.73 14.50
C ARG A 47 -9.23 13.38 14.22
N LYS A 48 -8.74 12.65 13.20
CA LYS A 48 -9.24 11.31 12.87
C LYS A 48 -8.86 10.28 13.92
N LEU A 49 -7.66 10.39 14.50
CA LEU A 49 -7.22 9.54 15.61
C LEU A 49 -8.07 9.78 16.86
N HIS A 50 -8.34 11.04 17.21
CA HIS A 50 -9.20 11.38 18.34
C HIS A 50 -10.64 10.89 18.13
N ALA A 51 -11.15 10.89 16.89
CA ALA A 51 -12.48 10.38 16.56
C ALA A 51 -12.66 8.87 16.82
N LEU A 52 -11.57 8.10 16.92
CA LEU A 52 -11.62 6.68 17.31
C LEU A 52 -11.97 6.52 18.80
N GLY A 53 -11.72 7.54 19.61
CA GLY A 53 -11.95 7.54 21.04
C GLY A 53 -10.78 6.95 21.85
N PRO A 54 -10.61 7.38 23.11
CA PRO A 54 -9.43 7.07 23.93
C PRO A 54 -9.32 5.61 24.37
N ARG A 55 -10.41 4.83 24.25
CA ARG A 55 -10.46 3.40 24.59
C ARG A 55 -10.37 2.49 23.36
N SER A 56 -10.22 3.06 22.16
CA SER A 56 -10.09 2.26 20.94
C SER A 56 -8.71 1.61 20.89
N HIS A 57 -8.72 0.28 20.73
CA HIS A 57 -7.49 -0.49 20.48
C HIS A 57 -6.77 0.01 19.22
N HIS A 58 -7.53 0.35 18.17
CA HIS A 58 -6.99 0.90 16.92
C HIS A 58 -6.31 2.25 17.15
N ALA A 59 -6.91 3.13 17.97
CA ALA A 59 -6.30 4.42 18.31
C ALA A 59 -4.96 4.22 19.03
N ASN A 60 -4.93 3.35 20.03
CA ASN A 60 -3.70 3.02 20.75
C ASN A 60 -2.64 2.43 19.81
N SER A 61 -3.04 1.52 18.91
CA SER A 61 -2.10 0.92 17.94
C SER A 61 -1.50 1.95 16.98
N LEU A 62 -2.27 2.96 16.54
CA LEU A 62 -1.74 4.05 15.70
C LEU A 62 -0.83 4.98 16.49
N GLN A 63 -1.16 5.28 17.75
CA GLN A 63 -0.29 6.09 18.62
C GLN A 63 1.05 5.41 18.84
N VAL A 64 1.04 4.11 19.15
CA VAL A 64 2.25 3.30 19.28
C VAL A 64 3.02 3.25 17.96
N ALA A 65 2.33 3.06 16.83
CA ALA A 65 2.98 3.04 15.52
C ALA A 65 3.64 4.40 15.16
N CYS A 66 3.02 5.53 15.55
CA CYS A 66 3.60 6.87 15.36
C CYS A 66 4.80 7.14 16.27
N ARG A 67 4.75 6.63 17.52
CA ARG A 67 5.75 6.93 18.55
C ARG A 67 6.98 6.03 18.45
N ASP A 68 6.75 4.75 18.20
CA ASP A 68 7.76 3.70 18.33
C ASP A 68 8.19 3.13 16.96
N ASP A 69 7.80 3.78 15.85
CA ASP A 69 8.16 3.43 14.47
C ASP A 69 7.92 1.94 14.13
N VAL A 70 6.80 1.40 14.62
CA VAL A 70 6.51 -0.03 14.50
C VAL A 70 6.38 -0.44 13.02
N PRO A 71 7.12 -1.46 12.56
CA PRO A 71 7.15 -1.83 11.14
C PRO A 71 5.92 -2.62 10.69
N SER A 72 5.09 -3.08 11.63
CA SER A 72 3.93 -3.93 11.34
C SER A 72 2.70 -3.49 12.11
N LEU A 73 1.58 -3.37 11.40
CA LEU A 73 0.27 -3.12 11.99
C LEU A 73 -0.67 -4.25 11.61
N ASP A 74 -1.15 -4.99 12.61
CA ASP A 74 -2.11 -6.07 12.42
C ASP A 74 -3.46 -5.71 13.02
N TRP A 75 -4.41 -5.45 12.13
CA TRP A 75 -5.81 -5.17 12.43
C TRP A 75 -6.72 -6.29 11.93
N SER A 76 -6.19 -7.48 11.63
CA SER A 76 -7.00 -8.58 11.15
C SER A 76 -8.09 -8.98 12.14
N GLN A 77 -9.31 -9.16 11.63
CA GLN A 77 -10.46 -9.58 12.44
C GLN A 77 -10.73 -8.69 13.67
N THR A 78 -10.52 -7.38 13.55
CA THR A 78 -10.69 -6.41 14.65
C THR A 78 -11.91 -5.50 14.49
N TYR A 79 -12.84 -5.83 13.59
CA TYR A 79 -14.04 -5.03 13.30
C TYR A 79 -13.72 -3.59 12.84
N VAL A 80 -12.80 -3.46 11.89
CA VAL A 80 -12.43 -2.18 11.30
C VAL A 80 -13.65 -1.54 10.63
N THR A 81 -13.99 -0.33 11.07
CA THR A 81 -15.09 0.48 10.53
C THR A 81 -14.55 1.56 9.59
N GLN A 82 -15.44 2.32 8.94
CA GLN A 82 -15.02 3.43 8.10
C GLN A 82 -14.23 4.50 8.87
N VAL A 83 -14.57 4.78 10.12
CA VAL A 83 -13.83 5.78 10.94
C VAL A 83 -12.40 5.31 11.20
N HIS A 84 -12.23 4.01 11.49
CA HIS A 84 -10.92 3.39 11.62
C HIS A 84 -10.11 3.49 10.32
N MET A 85 -10.73 3.21 9.17
CA MET A 85 -10.08 3.33 7.86
C MET A 85 -9.68 4.75 7.51
N GLU A 86 -10.47 5.74 7.92
CA GLU A 86 -10.14 7.14 7.70
C GLU A 86 -8.87 7.55 8.48
N ALA A 87 -8.77 7.14 9.75
CA ALA A 87 -7.58 7.38 10.56
C ALA A 87 -6.35 6.62 10.02
N LEU A 88 -6.53 5.34 9.67
CA LEU A 88 -5.47 4.52 9.09
C LEU A 88 -4.97 5.08 7.75
N ALA A 89 -5.88 5.48 6.86
CA ALA A 89 -5.50 6.05 5.57
C ALA A 89 -4.71 7.36 5.75
N ALA A 90 -5.10 8.21 6.69
CA ALA A 90 -4.34 9.42 7.02
C ALA A 90 -2.95 9.08 7.59
N TYR A 91 -2.87 8.10 8.49
CA TYR A 91 -1.59 7.60 9.01
C TYR A 91 -0.68 7.11 7.88
N VAL A 92 -1.16 6.18 7.04
CA VAL A 92 -0.39 5.60 5.93
C VAL A 92 0.05 6.64 4.90
N ALA A 93 -0.79 7.65 4.64
CA ALA A 93 -0.52 8.66 3.62
C ALA A 93 0.44 9.77 4.08
N LEU A 94 0.32 10.20 5.34
CA LEU A 94 0.91 11.46 5.83
C LEU A 94 1.97 11.25 6.91
N THR A 95 1.80 10.24 7.75
CA THR A 95 2.59 10.08 8.98
C THR A 95 3.58 8.92 8.90
N SER A 96 3.15 7.78 8.35
CA SER A 96 3.94 6.56 8.32
C SER A 96 5.21 6.70 7.48
N ARG A 97 6.36 6.43 8.11
CA ARG A 97 7.69 6.35 7.47
C ARG A 97 8.35 4.97 7.58
N HIS A 98 7.79 4.10 8.43
CA HIS A 98 8.41 2.82 8.78
C HIS A 98 7.46 1.62 8.64
N LEU A 99 6.16 1.84 8.37
CA LEU A 99 5.23 0.72 8.22
C LEU A 99 5.55 -0.09 6.95
N VAL A 100 6.02 -1.32 7.16
CA VAL A 100 6.37 -2.30 6.12
C VAL A 100 5.24 -3.31 5.92
N SER A 101 4.55 -3.71 6.99
CA SER A 101 3.51 -4.72 6.96
C SER A 101 2.18 -4.20 7.47
N LEU A 102 1.12 -4.33 6.67
CA LEU A 102 -0.23 -3.96 7.04
C LEU A 102 -1.19 -5.14 6.80
N ASN A 103 -1.77 -5.66 7.87
CA ASN A 103 -2.78 -6.71 7.80
C ASN A 103 -4.16 -6.15 8.18
N LEU A 104 -5.07 -6.13 7.21
CA LEU A 104 -6.47 -5.70 7.37
C LEU A 104 -7.45 -6.83 7.12
N SER A 105 -6.97 -8.07 6.99
CA SER A 105 -7.79 -9.22 6.60
C SER A 105 -8.98 -9.45 7.53
N LYS A 106 -10.03 -10.09 7.02
CA LYS A 106 -11.22 -10.47 7.80
C LYS A 106 -11.93 -9.28 8.46
N ASN A 107 -12.01 -8.15 7.77
CA ASN A 107 -12.75 -6.96 8.20
C ASN A 107 -13.64 -6.44 7.06
N ALA A 108 -14.84 -5.96 7.35
CA ALA A 108 -15.73 -5.40 6.32
C ALA A 108 -15.32 -3.97 5.89
N LEU A 109 -14.21 -3.84 5.16
CA LEU A 109 -13.73 -2.54 4.66
C LEU A 109 -14.69 -1.94 3.62
N GLY A 110 -15.26 -2.79 2.78
CA GLY A 110 -16.17 -2.37 1.71
C GLY A 110 -15.49 -1.54 0.60
N PRO A 111 -16.26 -1.11 -0.40
CA PRO A 111 -15.74 -0.24 -1.47
C PRO A 111 -15.18 1.09 -0.94
N ARG A 112 -15.75 1.63 0.14
CA ARG A 112 -15.29 2.90 0.71
C ARG A 112 -13.94 2.75 1.42
N GLY A 113 -13.73 1.67 2.18
CA GLY A 113 -12.42 1.38 2.78
C GLY A 113 -11.36 1.14 1.71
N ALA A 114 -11.70 0.42 0.62
CA ALA A 114 -10.82 0.23 -0.53
C ALA A 114 -10.40 1.57 -1.17
N GLU A 115 -11.35 2.50 -1.35
CA GLU A 115 -11.08 3.83 -1.88
C GLU A 115 -10.10 4.62 -1.00
N LEU A 116 -10.35 4.66 0.31
CA LEU A 116 -9.50 5.37 1.28
C LEU A 116 -8.07 4.80 1.30
N LEU A 117 -7.95 3.48 1.33
CA LEU A 117 -6.65 2.81 1.30
C LEU A 117 -5.92 3.08 -0.01
N GLY A 118 -6.63 3.05 -1.14
CA GLY A 118 -6.08 3.38 -2.45
C GLY A 118 -5.48 4.77 -2.51
N HIS A 119 -6.20 5.76 -1.99
CA HIS A 119 -5.69 7.13 -1.89
C HIS A 119 -4.42 7.22 -1.03
N ALA A 120 -4.36 6.49 0.08
CA ALA A 120 -3.19 6.49 0.95
C ALA A 120 -1.98 5.81 0.29
N LEU A 121 -2.20 4.71 -0.43
CA LEU A 121 -1.13 3.97 -1.10
C LEU A 121 -0.51 4.71 -2.29
N ILE A 122 -1.19 5.71 -2.87
CA ILE A 122 -0.60 6.54 -3.93
C ILE A 122 0.67 7.26 -3.43
N THR A 123 0.66 7.77 -2.20
CA THR A 123 1.78 8.50 -1.61
C THR A 123 2.72 7.61 -0.80
N ASN A 124 2.25 6.44 -0.35
CA ASN A 124 3.06 5.48 0.41
C ASN A 124 4.22 4.92 -0.42
N ASN A 125 5.34 4.68 0.26
CA ASN A 125 6.56 4.13 -0.31
C ASN A 125 7.28 3.18 0.67
N THR A 126 6.58 2.62 1.64
CA THR A 126 7.18 1.81 2.71
C THR A 126 6.54 0.43 2.82
N ILE A 127 5.24 0.30 2.51
CA ILE A 127 4.52 -0.96 2.67
C ILE A 127 4.99 -1.96 1.61
N GLU A 128 5.46 -3.10 2.09
CA GLU A 128 5.90 -4.24 1.29
C GLU A 128 4.96 -5.44 1.42
N TYR A 129 4.34 -5.62 2.59
CA TYR A 129 3.34 -6.65 2.84
C TYR A 129 1.97 -6.01 3.08
N LEU A 130 0.98 -6.39 2.27
CA LEU A 130 -0.40 -5.95 2.43
C LEU A 130 -1.35 -7.14 2.37
N ASP A 131 -2.16 -7.29 3.42
CA ASP A 131 -3.23 -8.27 3.43
C ASP A 131 -4.60 -7.57 3.52
N VAL A 132 -5.38 -7.73 2.44
CA VAL A 132 -6.77 -7.28 2.31
C VAL A 132 -7.66 -8.46 1.90
N SER A 133 -7.30 -9.67 2.34
CA SER A 133 -8.13 -10.86 2.16
C SER A 133 -9.40 -10.80 3.02
N GLU A 134 -10.51 -11.31 2.48
CA GLU A 134 -11.79 -11.34 3.18
C GLU A 134 -12.28 -9.96 3.66
N THR A 135 -12.05 -8.89 2.86
CA THR A 135 -12.43 -7.52 3.25
C THR A 135 -13.57 -6.86 2.48
N GLU A 136 -14.32 -7.64 1.71
CA GLU A 136 -15.47 -7.16 0.92
C GLU A 136 -15.13 -5.93 0.05
N LEU A 137 -13.95 -5.88 -0.58
CA LEU A 137 -13.46 -4.71 -1.34
C LEU A 137 -14.41 -4.22 -2.45
N THR A 138 -15.24 -5.14 -2.96
CA THR A 138 -16.25 -4.85 -3.99
C THR A 138 -17.67 -4.74 -3.41
N GLY A 139 -17.84 -4.78 -2.09
CA GLY A 139 -19.13 -4.85 -1.42
C GLY A 139 -19.84 -6.18 -1.62
N SER A 140 -21.17 -6.18 -1.44
CA SER A 140 -22.00 -7.38 -1.54
C SER A 140 -21.86 -8.11 -2.89
N PRO A 141 -21.77 -9.45 -2.91
CA PRO A 141 -21.86 -10.27 -4.13
C PRO A 141 -23.10 -9.99 -4.99
N LEU A 142 -24.20 -9.55 -4.36
CA LEU A 142 -25.46 -9.26 -5.07
C LEU A 142 -25.45 -7.90 -5.78
N ARG A 143 -24.65 -6.93 -5.29
CA ARG A 143 -24.52 -5.59 -5.85
C ARG A 143 -23.08 -5.10 -5.71
N PRO A 144 -22.16 -5.62 -6.55
CA PRO A 144 -20.77 -5.23 -6.45
C PRO A 144 -20.53 -3.81 -6.96
N SER A 145 -19.61 -3.11 -6.30
CA SER A 145 -19.07 -1.82 -6.72
C SER A 145 -17.56 -1.90 -6.85
N PHE A 146 -17.06 -1.73 -8.08
CA PHE A 146 -15.63 -1.75 -8.37
C PHE A 146 -14.98 -0.37 -8.26
N ALA A 147 -15.74 0.68 -7.96
CA ALA A 147 -15.21 2.05 -7.89
C ALA A 147 -14.12 2.19 -6.83
N GLY A 148 -14.34 1.61 -5.65
CA GLY A 148 -13.37 1.57 -4.57
C GLY A 148 -12.12 0.77 -4.92
N LEU A 149 -12.31 -0.44 -5.44
CA LEU A 149 -11.21 -1.29 -5.89
C LEU A 149 -10.38 -0.62 -7.00
N ALA A 150 -11.00 0.12 -7.92
CA ALA A 150 -10.28 0.85 -8.96
C ALA A 150 -9.38 1.96 -8.40
N LYS A 151 -9.73 2.55 -7.25
CA LYS A 151 -8.87 3.50 -6.54
C LYS A 151 -7.76 2.78 -5.79
N LEU A 152 -8.09 1.64 -5.16
CA LEU A 152 -7.12 0.78 -4.49
C LEU A 152 -6.01 0.32 -5.43
N VAL A 153 -6.40 -0.18 -6.60
CA VAL A 153 -5.51 -0.62 -7.66
C VAL A 153 -4.57 0.50 -8.12
N LYS A 154 -5.05 1.73 -8.26
CA LYS A 154 -4.17 2.88 -8.58
C LYS A 154 -3.11 3.15 -7.51
N GLY A 155 -3.43 2.85 -6.25
CA GLY A 155 -2.46 2.90 -5.16
C GLY A 155 -1.37 1.85 -5.33
N TRP A 156 -1.75 0.61 -5.67
CA TRP A 156 -0.79 -0.47 -5.95
C TRP A 156 0.06 -0.20 -7.19
N GLU A 157 -0.51 0.36 -8.25
CA GLU A 157 0.20 0.74 -9.48
C GLU A 157 1.12 1.97 -9.30
N SER A 158 1.10 2.62 -8.14
CA SER A 158 1.92 3.79 -7.90
C SER A 158 3.39 3.48 -8.15
N LYS A 159 4.09 4.38 -8.86
CA LYS A 159 5.55 4.31 -9.03
C LYS A 159 6.32 4.46 -7.72
N ARG A 160 5.64 4.70 -6.60
CA ARG A 160 6.21 4.71 -5.25
C ARG A 160 5.97 3.40 -4.50
N SER A 161 5.04 2.57 -4.96
CA SER A 161 4.72 1.29 -4.36
C SER A 161 5.98 0.44 -4.20
N MET A 162 6.11 -0.14 -3.01
CA MET A 162 7.17 -1.07 -2.61
C MET A 162 6.59 -2.47 -2.36
N LEU A 163 5.33 -2.71 -2.74
CA LEU A 163 4.66 -3.99 -2.50
C LEU A 163 5.48 -5.16 -3.05
N ARG A 164 5.73 -6.12 -2.16
CA ARG A 164 6.37 -7.42 -2.42
C ARG A 164 5.37 -8.55 -2.24
N HIS A 165 4.49 -8.44 -1.25
CA HIS A 165 3.49 -9.45 -0.92
C HIS A 165 2.10 -8.83 -0.86
N LEU A 166 1.16 -9.39 -1.61
CA LEU A 166 -0.24 -8.98 -1.60
C LEU A 166 -1.15 -10.20 -1.45
N ASN A 167 -2.01 -10.17 -0.44
CA ASN A 167 -3.14 -11.09 -0.32
C ASN A 167 -4.43 -10.31 -0.57
N ALA A 168 -5.22 -10.74 -1.56
CA ALA A 168 -6.43 -10.03 -1.97
C ALA A 168 -7.64 -10.97 -2.11
N GLY A 169 -8.67 -10.70 -1.32
CA GLY A 169 -9.98 -11.35 -1.39
C GLY A 169 -10.93 -10.53 -2.27
N LEU A 170 -11.37 -11.12 -3.38
CA LEU A 170 -12.00 -10.44 -4.50
C LEU A 170 -13.11 -11.29 -5.12
N GLN A 171 -14.03 -10.62 -5.80
CA GLN A 171 -14.92 -11.28 -6.78
C GLN A 171 -14.18 -11.48 -8.12
N PRO A 172 -14.71 -12.28 -9.06
CA PRO A 172 -14.02 -12.60 -10.32
C PRO A 172 -13.55 -11.35 -11.07
N ASN A 173 -14.45 -10.38 -11.29
CA ASN A 173 -14.09 -9.11 -11.95
C ASN A 173 -13.05 -8.29 -11.16
N GLY A 174 -12.99 -8.46 -9.84
CA GLY A 174 -11.94 -7.88 -9.02
C GLY A 174 -10.58 -8.53 -9.33
N VAL A 175 -10.51 -9.86 -9.38
CA VAL A 175 -9.28 -10.59 -9.78
C VAL A 175 -8.79 -10.11 -11.13
N ARG A 176 -9.68 -9.96 -12.12
CA ARG A 176 -9.33 -9.41 -13.43
C ARG A 176 -8.65 -8.04 -13.31
N LEU A 177 -9.24 -7.12 -12.54
CA LEU A 177 -8.70 -5.77 -12.38
C LEU A 177 -7.32 -5.78 -11.71
N VAL A 178 -7.16 -6.61 -10.67
CA VAL A 178 -5.91 -6.72 -9.92
C VAL A 178 -4.81 -7.37 -10.76
N CYS A 179 -5.08 -8.46 -11.47
CA CYS A 179 -4.11 -9.10 -12.35
C CYS A 179 -3.67 -8.16 -13.49
N SER A 180 -4.60 -7.44 -14.11
CA SER A 180 -4.25 -6.47 -15.16
C SER A 180 -3.34 -5.35 -14.65
N ALA A 181 -3.58 -4.87 -13.44
CA ALA A 181 -2.81 -3.78 -12.85
C ALA A 181 -1.41 -4.22 -12.39
N LEU A 182 -1.32 -5.41 -11.80
CA LEU A 182 -0.08 -5.91 -11.21
C LEU A 182 0.84 -6.58 -12.23
N ALA A 183 0.39 -6.80 -13.46
CA ALA A 183 1.18 -7.41 -14.54
C ALA A 183 2.54 -6.72 -14.78
N PHE A 184 2.63 -5.42 -14.54
CA PHE A 184 3.86 -4.64 -14.70
C PHE A 184 4.41 -4.10 -13.38
N HIS A 185 3.98 -4.65 -12.24
CA HIS A 185 4.45 -4.20 -10.94
C HIS A 185 5.93 -4.57 -10.76
N ARG A 186 6.77 -3.57 -10.42
CA ARG A 186 8.23 -3.70 -10.44
C ARG A 186 8.83 -4.55 -9.31
N SER A 187 8.12 -4.66 -8.19
CA SER A 187 8.65 -5.25 -6.95
C SER A 187 7.79 -6.38 -6.38
N LEU A 188 6.67 -6.72 -7.03
CA LEU A 188 5.73 -7.69 -6.47
C LEU A 188 6.28 -9.11 -6.69
N THR A 189 6.66 -9.77 -5.61
CA THR A 189 7.24 -11.12 -5.64
C THR A 189 6.23 -12.21 -5.30
N SER A 190 5.19 -11.88 -4.54
CA SER A 190 4.17 -12.82 -4.09
C SER A 190 2.77 -12.23 -4.22
N LEU A 191 1.87 -12.97 -4.88
CA LEU A 191 0.45 -12.64 -4.96
C LEU A 191 -0.40 -13.83 -4.53
N ASN A 192 -1.36 -13.58 -3.64
CA ASN A 192 -2.43 -14.51 -3.32
C ASN A 192 -3.78 -13.96 -3.79
N VAL A 193 -4.37 -14.67 -4.75
CA VAL A 193 -5.74 -14.46 -5.26
C VAL A 193 -6.57 -15.75 -5.18
N SER A 194 -6.24 -16.64 -4.23
CA SER A 194 -6.99 -17.86 -3.97
C SER A 194 -8.43 -17.59 -3.53
N ASN A 195 -9.30 -18.59 -3.69
CA ASN A 195 -10.68 -18.55 -3.19
C ASN A 195 -11.52 -17.35 -3.65
N ASN A 196 -11.27 -16.84 -4.86
CA ASN A 196 -11.92 -15.64 -5.39
C ASN A 196 -12.98 -15.93 -6.47
N MET A 197 -13.36 -17.21 -6.59
CA MET A 197 -14.30 -17.70 -7.59
C MET A 197 -13.91 -17.29 -9.03
N ALA A 198 -12.63 -17.05 -9.31
CA ALA A 198 -12.15 -16.50 -10.58
C ALA A 198 -12.52 -17.39 -11.78
N GLY A 199 -12.87 -18.66 -11.56
CA GLY A 199 -13.47 -19.52 -12.58
C GLY A 199 -14.83 -19.08 -13.14
N LEU A 200 -15.54 -18.17 -12.48
CA LEU A 200 -16.84 -17.64 -12.90
C LEU A 200 -16.72 -16.40 -13.79
N PHE A 201 -15.59 -16.22 -14.48
CA PHE A 201 -15.50 -15.19 -15.52
C PHE A 201 -16.58 -15.40 -16.58
N LYS A 202 -17.29 -14.31 -16.91
CA LYS A 202 -18.33 -14.32 -17.95
C LYS A 202 -17.73 -14.23 -19.36
N ASP A 203 -16.46 -13.90 -19.48
CA ASP A 203 -15.73 -13.68 -20.72
C ASP A 203 -14.30 -14.21 -20.65
N LYS A 204 -13.62 -14.29 -21.80
CA LYS A 204 -12.20 -14.67 -21.87
C LYS A 204 -11.26 -13.62 -21.26
N GLN A 205 -11.74 -12.39 -21.03
CA GLN A 205 -10.90 -11.28 -20.56
C GLN A 205 -10.40 -11.49 -19.13
N GLY A 206 -11.16 -12.20 -18.30
CA GLY A 206 -10.68 -12.60 -16.98
C GLY A 206 -9.43 -13.49 -17.05
N TYR A 207 -9.46 -14.52 -17.90
CA TYR A 207 -8.30 -15.40 -18.11
C TYR A 207 -7.13 -14.66 -18.77
N ILE A 208 -7.40 -13.75 -19.71
CA ILE A 208 -6.38 -12.92 -20.35
C ILE A 208 -5.67 -12.03 -19.32
N ALA A 209 -6.38 -11.51 -18.31
CA ALA A 209 -5.75 -10.71 -17.27
C ALA A 209 -4.78 -11.53 -16.40
N LEU A 210 -5.19 -12.75 -16.02
CA LEU A 210 -4.31 -13.67 -15.27
C LEU A 210 -3.11 -14.12 -16.12
N ALA A 211 -3.34 -14.44 -17.39
CA ALA A 211 -2.30 -14.75 -18.36
C ALA A 211 -1.32 -13.57 -18.54
N SER A 212 -1.83 -12.34 -18.59
CA SER A 212 -1.01 -11.13 -18.69
C SER A 212 -0.17 -10.93 -17.44
N LEU A 213 -0.73 -11.16 -16.25
CA LEU A 213 0.04 -11.13 -15.00
C LEU A 213 1.22 -12.07 -15.10
N LEU A 214 0.98 -13.36 -15.38
CA LEU A 214 2.01 -14.39 -15.46
C LEU A 214 3.06 -14.07 -16.53
N ARG A 215 2.65 -13.62 -17.72
CA ARG A 215 3.55 -13.37 -18.83
C ARG A 215 4.45 -12.15 -18.63
N PHE A 216 3.92 -11.08 -18.05
CA PHE A 216 4.62 -9.78 -17.99
C PHE A 216 5.25 -9.48 -16.62
N SER A 217 4.87 -10.21 -15.57
CA SER A 217 5.45 -10.01 -14.25
C SER A 217 6.89 -10.53 -14.21
N GLY A 218 7.87 -9.62 -14.33
CA GLY A 218 9.29 -9.98 -14.25
C GLY A 218 9.79 -10.24 -12.81
N SER A 219 9.04 -9.82 -11.80
CA SER A 219 9.43 -9.96 -10.38
C SER A 219 8.61 -11.00 -9.60
N LEU A 220 7.49 -11.49 -10.14
CA LEU A 220 6.58 -12.39 -9.44
C LEU A 220 7.16 -13.82 -9.42
N THR A 221 7.54 -14.28 -8.24
CA THR A 221 8.13 -15.61 -8.03
C THR A 221 7.13 -16.58 -7.39
N SER A 222 6.11 -16.08 -6.70
CA SER A 222 5.10 -16.88 -6.02
C SER A 222 3.69 -16.43 -6.36
N LEU A 223 2.86 -17.35 -6.84
CA LEU A 223 1.44 -17.13 -7.09
C LEU A 223 0.60 -18.21 -6.42
N ASP A 224 -0.33 -17.80 -5.56
CA ASP A 224 -1.42 -18.65 -5.10
C ASP A 224 -2.71 -18.22 -5.81
N MET A 225 -3.20 -19.11 -6.66
CA MET A 225 -4.45 -18.97 -7.39
C MET A 225 -5.41 -20.11 -7.07
N SER A 226 -5.15 -20.88 -6.01
CA SER A 226 -5.91 -22.06 -5.60
C SER A 226 -7.40 -21.78 -5.39
N ASN A 227 -8.20 -22.84 -5.48
CA ASN A 227 -9.65 -22.82 -5.26
C ASN A 227 -10.40 -21.82 -6.17
N ASN A 228 -9.90 -21.66 -7.40
CA ASN A 228 -10.56 -20.91 -8.46
C ASN A 228 -10.90 -21.87 -9.61
N PRO A 229 -12.13 -22.42 -9.69
CA PRO A 229 -12.46 -23.52 -10.60
C PRO A 229 -12.56 -23.03 -12.06
N PHE A 230 -11.43 -22.94 -12.76
CA PHE A 230 -11.41 -22.36 -14.10
C PHE A 230 -12.11 -23.23 -15.14
N GLN A 231 -12.69 -22.56 -16.12
CA GLN A 231 -13.33 -23.20 -17.27
C GLN A 231 -12.29 -23.56 -18.34
N SER A 232 -12.69 -24.39 -19.31
CA SER A 232 -11.81 -24.83 -20.41
C SER A 232 -11.18 -23.70 -21.23
N GLY A 233 -11.76 -22.50 -21.23
CA GLY A 233 -11.16 -21.33 -21.88
C GLY A 233 -9.88 -20.81 -21.21
N ALA A 234 -9.64 -21.18 -19.95
CA ALA A 234 -8.48 -20.74 -19.18
C ALA A 234 -7.20 -21.47 -19.58
N THR A 235 -7.30 -22.75 -19.93
CA THR A 235 -6.14 -23.62 -20.16
C THR A 235 -5.26 -23.07 -21.27
N SER A 236 -5.84 -22.73 -22.43
CA SER A 236 -5.08 -22.15 -23.55
C SER A 236 -4.42 -20.81 -23.21
N ALA A 237 -5.07 -19.95 -22.41
CA ALA A 237 -4.51 -18.67 -22.02
C ALA A 237 -3.35 -18.82 -21.02
N LEU A 238 -3.47 -19.79 -20.09
CA LEU A 238 -2.44 -20.11 -19.12
C LEU A 238 -1.26 -20.85 -19.75
N GLU A 239 -1.52 -21.77 -20.69
CA GLU A 239 -0.48 -22.44 -21.47
C GLU A 239 0.44 -21.42 -22.15
N GLU A 240 -0.12 -20.45 -22.88
CA GLU A 240 0.66 -19.42 -23.57
C GLU A 240 1.41 -18.48 -22.60
N ALA A 241 0.83 -18.19 -21.44
CA ALA A 241 1.42 -17.27 -20.47
C ALA A 241 2.53 -17.89 -19.62
N LEU A 242 2.42 -19.19 -19.34
CA LEU A 242 3.38 -19.93 -18.54
C LEU A 242 4.53 -20.47 -19.38
N ASP A 243 4.31 -20.74 -20.67
CA ASP A 243 5.38 -21.27 -21.52
C ASP A 243 6.58 -20.31 -21.59
N GLY A 244 7.74 -20.78 -21.15
CA GLY A 244 8.96 -19.98 -21.08
C GLY A 244 8.98 -18.95 -19.94
N ASN A 245 8.06 -19.00 -18.98
CA ASN A 245 8.15 -18.18 -17.78
C ASN A 245 9.36 -18.61 -16.94
N THR A 246 10.26 -17.66 -16.68
CA THR A 246 11.52 -17.87 -15.97
C THR A 246 11.54 -17.26 -14.56
N ALA A 247 10.53 -16.46 -14.21
CA ALA A 247 10.46 -15.77 -12.92
C ALA A 247 9.73 -16.61 -11.86
N LEU A 248 8.68 -17.34 -12.27
CA LEU A 248 7.82 -18.07 -11.34
C LEU A 248 8.53 -19.31 -10.78
N THR A 249 8.65 -19.37 -9.45
CA THR A 249 9.31 -20.47 -8.72
C THR A 249 8.34 -21.30 -7.88
N SER A 250 7.21 -20.71 -7.49
CA SER A 250 6.16 -21.34 -6.69
C SER A 250 4.78 -21.02 -7.27
N LEU A 251 3.97 -22.04 -7.48
CA LEU A 251 2.60 -21.92 -8.00
C LEU A 251 1.65 -22.89 -7.29
N ASP A 252 0.65 -22.34 -6.61
CA ASP A 252 -0.49 -23.11 -6.11
C ASP A 252 -1.70 -22.89 -7.01
N ALA A 253 -2.08 -23.94 -7.74
CA ALA A 253 -3.26 -24.01 -8.58
C ALA A 253 -4.17 -25.19 -8.15
N THR A 254 -4.12 -25.57 -6.85
CA THR A 254 -5.00 -26.61 -6.31
C THR A 254 -6.47 -26.26 -6.53
N GLY A 255 -7.24 -27.21 -7.07
CA GLY A 255 -8.68 -26.99 -7.32
C GLY A 255 -8.99 -26.01 -8.46
N CYS A 256 -8.03 -25.76 -9.37
CA CYS A 256 -8.21 -24.83 -10.48
C CYS A 256 -8.61 -25.46 -11.82
N ASN A 257 -8.66 -26.78 -11.94
CA ASN A 257 -8.97 -27.51 -13.19
C ASN A 257 -8.02 -27.17 -14.35
N VAL A 258 -6.72 -27.03 -14.05
CA VAL A 258 -5.67 -26.65 -15.01
C VAL A 258 -4.49 -27.62 -15.04
N ALA A 259 -4.63 -28.82 -14.45
CA ALA A 259 -3.53 -29.79 -14.37
C ALA A 259 -2.90 -30.11 -15.74
N GLY A 260 -3.73 -30.26 -16.79
CA GLY A 260 -3.26 -30.52 -18.15
C GLY A 260 -2.42 -29.41 -18.79
N VAL A 261 -2.45 -28.17 -18.25
CA VAL A 261 -1.58 -27.07 -18.69
C VAL A 261 -0.11 -27.41 -18.39
N PHE A 262 0.14 -27.96 -17.20
CA PHE A 262 1.50 -28.21 -16.69
C PHE A 262 2.20 -29.42 -17.32
N GLU A 263 1.45 -30.26 -18.04
CA GLU A 263 2.02 -31.32 -18.88
C GLU A 263 2.62 -30.78 -20.19
N ARG A 264 2.27 -29.55 -20.58
CA ARG A 264 2.54 -28.97 -21.91
C ARG A 264 3.44 -27.75 -21.90
N VAL A 265 3.64 -27.13 -20.74
CA VAL A 265 4.47 -25.91 -20.59
C VAL A 265 5.82 -26.23 -19.98
N HIS A 266 6.84 -25.50 -20.41
CA HIS A 266 8.16 -25.57 -19.81
C HIS A 266 8.39 -24.42 -18.82
N LEU A 267 8.57 -24.76 -17.54
CA LEU A 267 8.76 -23.82 -16.43
C LEU A 267 10.08 -24.12 -15.69
N PRO A 268 11.23 -23.64 -16.18
CA PRO A 268 12.55 -24.07 -15.69
C PRO A 268 12.85 -23.63 -14.25
N ALA A 269 12.23 -22.55 -13.78
CA ALA A 269 12.45 -22.02 -12.43
C ALA A 269 11.46 -22.56 -11.38
N LEU A 270 10.40 -23.25 -11.82
CA LEU A 270 9.33 -23.73 -10.96
C LEU A 270 9.74 -25.00 -10.20
N TRP A 271 9.75 -24.92 -8.87
CA TRP A 271 10.10 -26.05 -8.00
C TRP A 271 9.03 -26.39 -6.97
N ASP A 272 8.15 -25.45 -6.61
CA ASP A 272 6.94 -25.71 -5.79
C ASP A 272 5.70 -25.59 -6.68
N LEU A 273 5.13 -26.73 -7.07
CA LEU A 273 3.90 -26.78 -7.86
C LEU A 273 2.84 -27.61 -7.12
N ARG A 274 1.65 -27.04 -6.96
CA ARG A 274 0.48 -27.72 -6.36
C ARG A 274 -0.71 -27.62 -7.31
N LEU A 275 -1.37 -28.75 -7.57
CA LEU A 275 -2.46 -28.92 -8.56
C LEU A 275 -3.69 -29.60 -7.95
#